data_AF-A0A1F6D092-F1
#
_entry.id   AF-A0A1F6D092-F1
#
_cell.length_a   1.000
_cell.length_b   1.000
_cell.length_c   1.000
_cell.angle_alpha   90.00
_cell.angle_beta   90.00
_cell.angle_gamma   90.00
#
_symmetry.space_group_name_H-M   'P 1'
#
loop_
_entity.id
_entity.type
_entity.pdbx_description
1 polymer ?
#
loop_
_entity_poly.entity_id
_entity_poly.type
_entity_poly.pdbx_seq_one_letter_code
_entity_poly.pdbx_strand_id
1 'polypeptide(L)'
;MQSITLHSHVGQDGILKLEVPVGLADVELEVTVIVQPVLSPSAQTPESRGWPPGFFEQFAGCLPAFPDVEPEGDFEVREAL
;
A
#
# COMPACT_ATOMS: atom_id res chain seq x y z
N MET A 1 -17.77 22.39 -12.16
CA MET A 1 -17.72 21.44 -11.03
C MET A 1 -16.24 21.18 -10.74
N GLN A 2 -15.71 21.70 -9.65
CA GLN A 2 -14.31 21.50 -9.25
C GLN A 2 -14.29 20.44 -8.15
N SER A 3 -13.46 19.41 -8.31
CA SER A 3 -13.28 18.38 -7.28
C SER A 3 -11.99 18.67 -6.50
N ILE A 4 -12.08 18.66 -5.17
CA ILE A 4 -10.96 18.90 -4.27
C ILE A 4 -10.89 17.69 -3.32
N THR A 5 -9.79 16.95 -3.35
CA THR A 5 -9.57 15.79 -2.49
C THR A 5 -8.72 16.21 -1.28
N LEU A 6 -9.29 16.15 -0.06
CA LEU A 6 -8.56 16.36 1.19
C LEU A 6 -8.42 15.05 1.96
N HIS A 7 -7.22 14.81 2.49
CA HIS A 7 -6.96 13.76 3.47
C HIS A 7 -6.87 14.42 4.84
N SER A 8 -7.79 14.10 5.74
CA SER A 8 -7.84 14.65 7.09
C SER A 8 -8.16 13.56 8.10
N HIS A 9 -7.57 13.67 9.29
CA HIS A 9 -7.73 12.71 10.37
C HIS A 9 -8.81 13.21 11.35
N VAL A 10 -9.74 12.33 11.70
CA VAL A 10 -10.78 12.63 12.70
C VAL A 10 -10.15 12.55 14.09
N GLY A 11 -10.24 13.65 14.85
CA GLY A 11 -9.72 13.71 16.21
C GLY A 11 -10.46 12.79 17.18
N GLN A 12 -9.95 12.68 18.41
CA GLN A 12 -10.63 11.94 19.48
C GLN A 12 -11.98 12.54 19.87
N ASP A 13 -12.24 13.79 19.47
CA ASP A 13 -13.53 14.48 19.60
C ASP A 13 -14.59 14.01 18.59
N GLY A 14 -14.20 13.20 17.60
CA GLY A 14 -15.09 12.74 16.55
C GLY A 14 -15.41 13.79 15.49
N ILE A 15 -14.68 14.91 15.45
CA ILE A 15 -14.97 16.04 14.55
C ILE A 15 -13.97 16.03 13.39
N LEU A 16 -14.49 15.98 12.15
CA LEU A 16 -13.72 16.17 10.92
C LEU A 16 -13.64 17.67 10.60
N LYS A 17 -12.44 18.26 10.71
CA LYS A 17 -12.18 19.66 10.32
C LYS A 17 -11.69 19.69 8.87
N LEU A 18 -12.39 20.46 8.03
CA LEU A 18 -12.06 20.68 6.62
C LEU A 18 -11.84 22.16 6.38
N GLU A 19 -10.64 22.53 5.92
CA GLU A 19 -10.31 23.87 5.45
C GLU A 19 -10.22 23.83 3.93
N VAL A 20 -11.21 24.42 3.25
CA VAL A 20 -11.30 24.41 1.78
C VAL A 20 -10.98 25.81 1.26
N PRO A 21 -9.76 26.07 0.75
CA PRO A 21 -9.43 27.35 0.16
C PRO A 21 -10.14 27.46 -1.20
N VAL A 22 -11.22 28.24 -1.24
CA VAL A 22 -12.01 28.45 -2.48
C VAL A 22 -11.51 29.61 -3.32
N GLY A 23 -10.65 30.48 -2.78
CA GLY A 23 -10.06 31.62 -3.53
C GLY A 23 -11.09 32.66 -4.02
N LEU A 24 -12.31 32.62 -3.49
CA LEU A 24 -13.43 33.49 -3.86
C LEU A 24 -13.80 34.37 -2.67
N ALA A 25 -14.20 35.61 -2.93
CA ALA A 25 -14.68 36.55 -1.94
C ALA A 25 -16.05 37.07 -2.38
N ASP A 26 -16.97 37.22 -1.42
CA ASP A 26 -18.31 37.79 -1.62
C ASP A 26 -19.19 37.06 -2.66
N VAL A 27 -19.19 35.73 -2.61
CA VAL A 27 -20.04 34.88 -3.48
C VAL A 27 -20.72 33.78 -2.67
N GLU A 28 -21.95 33.43 -3.06
CA GLU A 28 -22.65 32.26 -2.52
C GLU A 28 -22.16 30.98 -3.20
N LEU A 29 -21.90 29.95 -2.39
CA LEU A 29 -21.38 28.66 -2.83
C LEU A 29 -22.22 27.54 -2.26
N GLU A 30 -22.69 26.65 -3.12
CA GLU A 30 -23.30 25.38 -2.71
C GLU A 30 -22.21 24.30 -2.59
N VAL A 31 -22.12 23.66 -1.42
CA VAL A 31 -21.12 22.64 -1.12
C VAL A 31 -21.82 21.35 -0.70
N THR A 32 -21.52 20.25 -1.38
CA THR A 32 -21.97 18.91 -0.98
C THR A 32 -20.78 18.12 -0.43
N VAL A 33 -20.89 17.64 0.80
CA VAL A 33 -19.88 16.80 1.45
C VAL A 33 -20.39 15.38 1.54
N ILE A 34 -19.65 14.43 0.98
CA ILE A 34 -19.93 13.00 1.07
C ILE A 34 -18.87 12.38 1.98
N VAL A 35 -19.29 11.90 3.15
CA VAL A 35 -18.40 11.23 4.11
C VAL A 35 -18.58 9.73 3.96
N GLN A 36 -17.51 9.03 3.61
CA GLN A 36 -17.47 7.57 3.58
C GLN A 36 -16.35 7.11 4.51
N PRO A 37 -16.59 6.10 5.36
CA PRO A 37 -15.52 5.51 6.13
C PRO A 37 -14.50 4.92 5.16
N VAL A 38 -13.26 5.41 5.22
CA VAL A 38 -12.15 4.69 4.60
C VAL A 38 -11.95 3.48 5.47
N LEU A 39 -12.49 2.34 5.04
CA LEU A 39 -12.01 1.06 5.52
C LEU A 39 -10.53 1.04 5.13
N SER A 40 -9.65 1.36 6.08
CA SER A 40 -8.24 0.98 5.98
C SER A 40 -8.25 -0.45 5.46
N PRO A 41 -7.50 -0.81 4.41
CA PRO A 41 -7.38 -2.20 4.04
C PRO A 41 -6.98 -2.91 5.32
N SER A 42 -7.93 -3.64 5.92
CA SER A 42 -7.69 -4.46 7.10
C SER A 42 -6.42 -5.21 6.78
N ALA A 43 -5.45 -5.23 7.72
CA ALA A 43 -4.15 -5.85 7.52
C ALA A 43 -4.33 -7.10 6.65
N GLN A 44 -4.02 -6.95 5.35
CA GLN A 44 -4.58 -7.84 4.35
C GLN A 44 -4.02 -9.20 4.68
N THR A 45 -4.90 -10.15 4.98
CA THR A 45 -4.45 -11.49 5.25
C THR A 45 -3.81 -12.04 3.97
N PRO A 46 -2.85 -12.96 4.06
CA PRO A 46 -2.28 -13.63 2.89
C PRO A 46 -3.36 -14.11 1.89
N GLU A 47 -4.47 -14.61 2.38
CA GLU A 47 -5.60 -15.08 1.59
C GLU A 47 -6.28 -13.95 0.82
N SER A 48 -6.42 -12.78 1.45
CA SER A 48 -6.90 -11.56 0.79
C SER A 48 -5.97 -11.10 -0.36
N ARG A 49 -4.73 -11.57 -0.40
CA ARG A 49 -3.76 -11.30 -1.47
C ARG A 49 -3.65 -12.44 -2.48
N GLY A 50 -4.55 -13.42 -2.42
CA GLY A 50 -4.61 -14.55 -3.35
C GLY A 50 -3.73 -15.74 -2.98
N TRP A 51 -3.12 -15.76 -1.78
CA TRP A 51 -2.40 -16.94 -1.30
C TRP A 51 -3.38 -18.02 -0.83
N PRO A 52 -3.07 -19.31 -1.04
CA PRO A 52 -3.83 -20.39 -0.42
C PRO A 52 -3.83 -20.27 1.11
N PRO A 53 -4.91 -20.70 1.79
CA PRO A 53 -4.96 -20.71 3.26
C PRO A 53 -3.79 -21.49 3.86
N GLY A 54 -3.09 -20.87 4.83
CA GLY A 54 -1.99 -21.53 5.54
C GLY A 54 -0.70 -21.70 4.74
N PHE A 55 -0.55 -21.00 3.59
CA PHE A 55 0.62 -21.14 2.72
C PHE A 55 1.94 -20.85 3.46
N PHE A 56 2.02 -19.75 4.21
CA PHE A 56 3.27 -19.38 4.87
C PHE A 56 3.58 -20.29 6.06
N GLU A 57 2.57 -20.78 6.78
CA GLU A 57 2.72 -21.73 7.88
C GLU A 57 3.28 -23.08 7.40
N GLN A 58 2.94 -23.49 6.18
CA GLN A 58 3.40 -24.75 5.59
C GLN A 58 4.75 -24.64 4.90
N PHE A 59 5.01 -23.53 4.20
CA PHE A 59 6.16 -23.40 3.31
C PHE A 59 7.27 -22.49 3.86
N ALA A 60 7.03 -21.67 4.88
CA ALA A 60 8.10 -20.89 5.48
C ALA A 60 9.13 -21.83 6.13
N GLY A 61 10.36 -21.80 5.62
CA GLY A 61 11.43 -22.68 6.11
C GLY A 61 11.35 -24.13 5.60
N CYS A 62 10.52 -24.43 4.59
CA CYS A 62 10.48 -25.75 3.97
C CYS A 62 11.73 -26.05 3.12
N LEU A 63 12.57 -25.05 2.86
CA LEU A 63 13.84 -25.23 2.19
C LEU A 63 14.76 -26.04 3.11
N PRO A 64 15.20 -27.25 2.70
CA PRO A 64 16.14 -28.02 3.49
C PRO A 64 17.47 -27.27 3.60
N ALA A 65 18.33 -27.72 4.53
CA ALA A 65 19.72 -27.29 4.52
C ALA A 65 20.29 -27.59 3.12
N PHE A 66 20.62 -26.53 2.39
CA PHE A 66 21.28 -26.69 1.10
C PHE A 66 22.63 -27.36 1.34
N PRO A 67 23.06 -28.26 0.45
CA PRO A 67 24.46 -28.67 0.44
C PRO A 67 25.35 -27.43 0.28
N ASP A 68 26.62 -27.55 0.67
CA ASP A 68 27.59 -26.50 0.41
C ASP A 68 27.53 -26.10 -1.07
N VAL A 69 27.47 -24.79 -1.32
CA VAL A 69 27.39 -24.25 -2.67
C VAL A 69 28.62 -24.72 -3.44
N GLU A 70 28.43 -25.49 -4.51
CA GLU A 70 29.53 -25.91 -5.37
C GLU A 70 30.19 -24.68 -6.00
N PRO A 71 31.53 -24.67 -6.17
CA PRO A 71 32.21 -23.55 -6.82
C PRO A 71 31.69 -23.38 -8.25
N GLU A 72 31.36 -22.14 -8.63
CA GLU A 72 30.83 -21.76 -9.96
C GLU A 72 31.82 -21.99 -11.13
N GLY A 73 33.01 -22.53 -10.84
CA GLY A 73 34.08 -22.73 -11.80
C GLY A 73 34.84 -21.44 -12.15
N ASP A 74 35.80 -21.56 -13.06
CA ASP A 74 36.53 -20.42 -13.59
C ASP A 74 35.72 -19.73 -14.69
N PHE A 75 35.94 -18.41 -14.85
CA PHE A 75 35.36 -17.67 -15.97
C PHE A 75 35.84 -18.21 -17.32
N GLU A 76 34.99 -18.07 -18.34
CA GLU A 76 35.35 -18.34 -19.73
C GLU A 76 36.52 -17.45 -20.19
N VAL A 77 37.49 -18.04 -20.88
CA VAL A 77 38.57 -17.28 -21.52
C VAL A 77 38.03 -16.72 -22.83
N ARG A 78 37.89 -15.39 -22.91
CA ARG A 78 37.48 -14.69 -24.13
C ARG A 78 38.70 -14.36 -25.00
N GLU A 79 38.50 -14.36 -26.32
CA GLU A 79 39.53 -13.93 -27.28
C GLU A 79 39.86 -12.44 -27.08
N ALA A 80 41.14 -12.08 -27.29
CA ALA A 80 41.57 -10.68 -27.25
C ALA A 80 41.04 -9.93 -28.49
N LEU A 81 40.58 -8.70 -28.27
CA LEU A 81 40.12 -7.79 -29.32
C LEU A 81 41.27 -7.36 -30.24
#